data_AF-A0A1V9HBI0-F1
#
_entry.id   AF-A0A1V9HBI0-F1
#
_cell.length_a   1.000
_cell.length_b   1.000
_cell.length_c   1.000
_cell.angle_alpha   90.00
_cell.angle_beta   90.00
_cell.angle_gamma   90.00
#
_symmetry.space_group_name_H-M   'P 1'
#
loop_
_entity.id
_entity.type
_entity.pdbx_description
1 polymer ?
#
loop_
_entity_poly.entity_id
_entity_poly.type
_entity_poly.pdbx_seq_one_letter_code
_entity_poly.pdbx_strand_id
1 'polypeptide(L)'
;MRYGLPLAFRLLPWLARRQGVLHGRKLGFGGMEARSLIADWAQVGRSNRYRAAGAPWDLEQALGQLRVPIRAVTLARDTWGPAGALRALLDKMPQAHPHHVRLDDVQLGTRSDHFAWMKTPAAVVAALRSAPDHDRNDAGISQRD
;
A
#
# COMPACT_ATOMS: atom_id res chain seq x y z
N MET A 1 -25.40 -1.08 -3.70
CA MET A 1 -25.29 -2.07 -2.59
C MET A 1 -24.07 -1.70 -1.74
N ARG A 2 -24.25 -0.87 -0.70
CA ARG A 2 -23.18 -0.06 -0.08
C ARG A 2 -23.24 -0.11 1.45
N TYR A 3 -23.44 -1.29 2.04
CA TYR A 3 -23.55 -1.44 3.51
C TYR A 3 -22.98 -2.76 4.06
N GLY A 4 -22.08 -3.46 3.35
CA GLY A 4 -21.55 -4.77 3.77
C GLY A 4 -20.15 -4.76 4.41
N LEU A 5 -19.31 -3.75 4.14
CA LEU A 5 -17.92 -3.71 4.60
C LEU A 5 -17.72 -3.73 6.13
N PRO A 6 -18.49 -3.01 6.97
CA PRO A 6 -18.18 -2.95 8.41
C PRO A 6 -18.49 -4.26 9.15
N LEU A 7 -19.37 -5.11 8.62
CA LEU A 7 -19.66 -6.43 9.19
C LEU A 7 -18.57 -7.47 8.88
N ALA A 8 -17.98 -7.40 7.68
CA ALA A 8 -16.88 -8.29 7.30
C ALA A 8 -15.66 -8.14 8.22
N PHE A 9 -15.29 -6.90 8.57
CA PHE A 9 -14.19 -6.61 9.51
C PHE A 9 -14.48 -6.98 10.97
N ARG A 10 -15.75 -7.15 11.36
CA ARG A 10 -16.16 -7.61 12.70
C ARG A 10 -16.20 -9.12 12.84
N LEU A 11 -16.50 -9.86 11.77
CA LEU A 11 -16.65 -11.32 11.80
C LEU A 11 -15.34 -12.07 11.56
N LEU A 12 -14.40 -11.51 10.78
CA LEU A 12 -13.09 -12.10 10.49
C LEU A 12 -12.25 -12.40 11.77
N PRO A 13 -12.16 -11.49 12.78
CA PRO A 13 -11.40 -11.77 14.01
C PRO A 13 -12.06 -12.80 14.92
N TRP A 14 -13.37 -13.03 14.78
CA TRP A 14 -14.10 -14.03 15.56
C TRP A 14 -13.96 -15.43 14.93
N LEU A 15 -14.04 -15.54 13.60
CA LEU A 15 -13.74 -16.79 12.88
C LEU A 15 -12.28 -17.23 13.09
N ALA A 16 -11.33 -16.29 13.05
CA ALA A 16 -9.91 -16.56 13.30
C ALA A 16 -9.63 -17.03 14.74
N ARG A 17 -10.38 -16.53 15.72
CA ARG A 17 -10.29 -16.96 17.13
C ARG A 17 -10.86 -18.36 17.35
N ARG A 18 -11.89 -18.76 16.60
CA ARG A 18 -12.59 -20.04 16.81
C ARG A 18 -11.97 -21.22 16.07
N GLN A 19 -11.18 -20.99 15.01
CA GLN A 19 -10.66 -22.07 14.16
C GLN A 19 -9.16 -22.34 14.26
N GLY A 20 -8.39 -21.53 15.00
CA GLY A 20 -7.00 -21.86 15.31
C GLY A 20 -6.02 -21.87 14.12
N VAL A 21 -6.46 -21.96 12.87
CA VAL A 21 -5.67 -21.79 11.65
C VAL A 21 -6.66 -21.43 10.53
N LEU A 22 -6.50 -20.27 9.90
CA LEU A 22 -7.17 -20.01 8.63
C LEU A 22 -6.35 -20.70 7.54
N HIS A 23 -6.86 -21.80 7.01
CA HIS A 23 -6.27 -22.50 5.87
C HIS A 23 -6.45 -21.64 4.61
N GLY A 24 -5.51 -20.73 4.32
CA GLY A 24 -5.54 -19.81 3.17
C GLY A 24 -5.76 -20.51 1.82
N ARG A 25 -5.37 -21.79 1.72
CA ARG A 25 -5.64 -22.65 0.55
C ARG A 25 -7.13 -22.92 0.27
N LYS A 26 -8.03 -22.76 1.24
CA LYS A 26 -9.48 -22.87 1.05
C LYS A 26 -10.18 -21.53 0.76
N LEU A 27 -9.50 -20.40 0.97
CA LEU A 27 -10.07 -19.05 0.81
C LEU A 27 -9.45 -18.24 -0.33
N GLY A 28 -8.47 -18.79 -1.06
CA GLY A 28 -7.89 -18.16 -2.24
C GLY A 28 -6.94 -16.99 -1.94
N PHE A 29 -6.44 -16.87 -0.70
CA PHE A 29 -5.55 -15.79 -0.27
C PHE A 29 -4.55 -16.30 0.78
N GLY A 30 -3.25 -16.09 0.54
CA GLY A 30 -2.16 -16.46 1.45
C GLY A 30 -1.90 -17.97 1.55
N GLY A 31 -0.63 -18.37 1.58
CA GLY A 31 -0.23 -19.78 1.77
C GLY A 31 -0.47 -20.26 3.21
N MET A 32 0.61 -20.53 3.95
CA MET A 32 0.59 -20.63 5.41
C MET A 32 1.05 -19.30 6.01
N GLU A 33 0.25 -18.25 5.85
CA GLU A 33 0.54 -17.00 6.56
C GLU A 33 0.32 -17.24 8.06
N ALA A 34 1.33 -16.90 8.88
CA ALA A 34 1.27 -17.11 10.31
C ALA A 34 0.04 -16.37 10.88
N ARG A 35 -0.67 -17.01 11.82
CA ARG A 35 -1.87 -16.44 12.47
C ARG A 35 -1.61 -15.03 13.03
N SER A 36 -0.37 -14.76 13.43
CA SER A 36 0.10 -13.45 13.88
C SER A 36 0.00 -12.39 12.78
N LEU A 37 0.40 -12.70 11.53
CA LEU A 37 0.35 -11.75 10.42
C LEU A 37 -1.10 -11.36 10.08
N ILE A 38 -2.02 -12.34 10.05
CA ILE A 38 -3.46 -12.07 9.82
C ILE A 38 -4.03 -11.25 10.99
N ALA A 39 -3.64 -11.53 12.23
CA ALA A 39 -4.09 -10.77 13.39
C ALA A 39 -3.58 -9.32 13.37
N ASP A 40 -2.32 -9.11 12.95
CA ASP A 40 -1.71 -7.81 12.79
C ASP A 40 -2.41 -7.03 11.66
N TRP A 41 -2.66 -7.65 10.51
CA TRP A 41 -3.45 -7.04 9.43
C TRP A 41 -4.86 -6.68 9.86
N ALA A 42 -5.55 -7.55 10.62
CA ALA A 42 -6.87 -7.26 11.16
C ALA A 42 -6.84 -6.12 12.20
N GLN A 43 -5.73 -5.96 12.94
CA GLN A 43 -5.54 -4.84 13.86
C GLN A 43 -5.31 -3.54 13.09
N VAL A 44 -4.47 -3.54 12.06
CA VAL A 44 -4.24 -2.39 11.18
C VAL A 44 -5.54 -2.00 10.48
N GLY A 45 -6.27 -2.94 9.89
CA GLY A 45 -7.54 -2.67 9.23
C GLY A 45 -8.63 -2.11 10.16
N ARG A 46 -8.60 -2.44 11.45
CA ARG A 46 -9.56 -1.92 12.45
C ARG A 46 -9.17 -0.59 13.07
N SER A 47 -7.88 -0.38 13.32
CA SER A 47 -7.41 0.77 14.11
C SER A 47 -6.61 1.79 13.31
N ASN A 48 -6.27 1.46 12.05
CA ASN A 48 -5.32 2.20 11.24
C ASN A 48 -4.00 2.48 11.99
N ARG A 49 -3.58 1.57 12.88
CA ARG A 49 -2.35 1.65 13.65
C ARG A 49 -1.48 0.44 13.37
N TYR A 50 -0.23 0.70 12.98
CA TYR A 50 0.80 -0.30 12.83
C TYR A 50 1.32 -0.70 14.20
N ARG A 51 1.11 -1.98 14.54
CA ARG A 51 1.67 -2.60 15.74
C ARG A 51 1.97 -4.04 15.40
N ALA A 52 3.21 -4.46 15.61
CA ALA A 52 3.60 -5.86 15.53
C ALA A 52 3.54 -6.47 16.93
N ALA A 53 2.77 -7.55 17.10
CA ALA A 53 2.71 -8.23 18.39
C ALA A 53 4.10 -8.78 18.78
N GLY A 54 4.59 -8.44 19.97
CA GLY A 54 5.91 -8.87 20.47
C GLY A 54 7.09 -8.01 20.01
N ALA A 55 6.86 -6.97 19.21
CA ALA A 55 7.88 -5.99 18.88
C ALA A 55 8.07 -5.00 20.05
N PRO A 56 9.30 -4.76 20.53
CA PRO A 56 9.56 -3.80 21.61
C PRO A 56 9.48 -2.32 21.18
N TRP A 57 9.24 -2.04 19.90
CA TRP A 57 9.34 -0.73 19.28
C TRP A 57 7.97 -0.24 18.80
N ASP A 58 7.70 1.05 19.02
CA ASP A 58 6.49 1.71 18.51
C ASP A 58 6.68 2.06 17.03
N LEU A 59 6.06 1.25 16.16
CA LEU A 59 6.12 1.43 14.71
C LEU A 59 5.54 2.78 14.27
N GLU A 60 4.52 3.31 14.95
CA GLU A 60 3.94 4.62 14.59
C GLU A 60 4.95 5.75 14.88
N GLN A 61 5.63 5.67 16.02
CA GLN A 61 6.68 6.62 16.36
C GLN A 61 7.86 6.52 15.37
N ALA A 62 8.27 5.30 15.02
CA ALA A 62 9.35 5.07 14.06
C ALA A 62 9.00 5.63 12.66
N LEU A 63 7.77 5.39 12.18
CA LEU A 63 7.27 5.95 10.92
C LEU A 63 7.31 7.49 10.95
N GLY A 64 6.89 8.10 12.06
CA GLY A 64 6.90 9.56 12.23
C GLY A 64 8.29 10.20 12.14
N GLN A 65 9.34 9.44 12.41
CA GLN A 65 10.73 9.90 12.38
C GLN A 65 11.44 9.63 11.05
N LEU A 66 10.82 8.91 10.12
CA LEU A 66 11.42 8.61 8.81
C LEU A 66 11.58 9.89 7.99
N ARG A 67 12.82 10.16 7.58
CA ARG A 67 13.20 11.28 6.69
C ARG A 67 13.66 10.83 5.31
N VAL A 68 13.59 9.53 5.05
CA VAL A 68 14.03 8.98 3.76
C VAL A 68 13.07 9.41 2.66
N PRO A 69 13.56 9.76 1.45
CA PRO A 69 12.68 10.02 0.32
C PRO A 69 11.81 8.80 0.02
N ILE A 70 10.49 8.99 -0.06
CA ILE A 70 9.56 7.91 -0.39
C ILE A 70 9.11 8.03 -1.83
N ARG A 71 9.15 6.90 -2.54
CA ARG A 71 8.54 6.76 -3.86
C ARG A 71 7.47 5.72 -3.78
N ALA A 72 6.25 6.15 -4.05
CA ALA A 72 5.09 5.28 -3.98
C ALA A 72 4.47 5.13 -5.36
N VAL A 73 4.07 3.91 -5.69
CA VAL A 73 3.39 3.59 -6.94
C VAL A 73 2.04 2.94 -6.60
N THR A 74 0.97 3.40 -7.24
CA THR A 74 -0.35 2.76 -7.17
C THR A 74 -0.80 2.35 -8.56
N LEU A 75 -1.56 1.28 -8.65
CA LEU A 75 -2.07 0.78 -9.91
C LEU A 75 -3.56 1.12 -10.05
N ALA A 76 -3.98 1.54 -11.24
CA ALA A 76 -5.30 2.12 -11.45
C ALA A 76 -6.48 1.18 -11.15
N ARG A 77 -6.28 -0.15 -11.23
CA ARG A 77 -7.29 -1.17 -10.96
C ARG A 77 -6.98 -2.02 -9.73
N ASP A 78 -6.03 -1.62 -8.89
CA ASP A 78 -5.70 -2.33 -7.67
C ASP A 78 -6.72 -2.02 -6.56
N THR A 79 -7.54 -3.02 -6.23
CA THR A 79 -8.51 -2.97 -5.13
C THR A 79 -7.91 -3.33 -3.77
N TRP A 80 -6.72 -3.93 -3.74
CA TRP A 80 -6.02 -4.37 -2.53
C TRP A 80 -5.05 -3.29 -2.00
N GLY A 81 -4.45 -2.52 -2.91
CA GLY A 81 -3.61 -1.35 -2.62
C GLY A 81 -4.22 -0.03 -3.12
N PRO A 82 -5.43 0.37 -2.70
CA PRO A 82 -6.06 1.58 -3.20
C PRO A 82 -5.25 2.82 -2.77
N ALA A 83 -5.28 3.87 -3.58
CA ALA A 83 -4.57 5.12 -3.32
C ALA A 83 -4.88 5.74 -1.95
N GLY A 84 -6.11 5.54 -1.43
CA GLY A 84 -6.48 5.98 -0.08
C GLY A 84 -5.72 5.27 1.03
N ALA A 85 -5.47 3.96 0.90
CA ALA A 85 -4.68 3.20 1.87
C ALA A 85 -3.21 3.60 1.83
N LEU A 86 -2.66 3.81 0.62
CA LEU A 86 -1.31 4.35 0.48
C LEU A 86 -1.20 5.73 1.13
N ARG A 87 -2.14 6.64 0.87
CA ARG A 87 -2.13 7.97 1.48
C ARG A 87 -2.16 7.89 3.01
N ALA A 88 -3.02 7.05 3.59
CA ALA A 88 -3.08 6.85 5.03
C ALA A 88 -1.77 6.31 5.64
N LEU A 89 -0.98 5.55 4.87
CA LEU A 89 0.37 5.15 5.26
C LEU A 89 1.36 6.31 5.15
N LEU A 90 1.34 7.06 4.04
CA LEU A 90 2.21 8.22 3.82
C LEU A 90 1.97 9.33 4.86
N ASP A 91 0.73 9.54 5.29
CA ASP A 91 0.36 10.52 6.32
C ASP A 91 1.04 10.22 7.68
N LYS A 92 1.50 8.98 7.91
CA LYS A 92 2.26 8.59 9.11
C LYS A 92 3.74 8.94 9.03
N MET A 93 4.24 9.37 7.86
CA MET A 93 5.64 9.69 7.60
C MET A 93 5.78 11.15 7.16
N PRO A 94 5.41 12.13 8.02
CA PRO A 94 5.31 13.54 7.62
C PRO A 94 6.64 14.19 7.23
N GLN A 95 7.76 13.59 7.63
CA GLN A 95 9.11 14.07 7.33
C GLN A 95 9.70 13.45 6.05
N ALA A 96 9.01 12.47 5.46
CA ALA A 96 9.45 11.75 4.28
C ALA A 96 8.64 12.26 3.07
N HIS A 97 9.05 13.39 2.49
CA HIS A 97 8.38 14.01 1.34
C HIS A 97 8.11 12.98 0.22
N PRO A 98 6.86 12.51 0.05
CA PRO A 98 6.61 11.36 -0.78
C PRO A 98 6.29 11.79 -2.21
N HIS A 99 6.87 11.09 -3.18
CA HIS A 99 6.50 11.20 -4.59
C HIS A 99 5.60 10.02 -4.96
N HIS A 100 4.35 10.31 -5.35
CA HIS A 100 3.35 9.31 -5.71
C HIS A 100 3.09 9.31 -7.21
N VAL A 101 3.25 8.15 -7.86
CA VAL A 101 2.89 7.92 -9.25
C VAL A 101 1.75 6.91 -9.33
N ARG A 102 0.77 7.20 -10.18
CA ARG A 102 -0.28 6.23 -10.54
C ARG A 102 0.00 5.67 -11.93
N LEU A 103 0.00 4.35 -12.06
CA LEU A 103 0.16 3.65 -13.33
C LEU A 103 -1.16 3.02 -13.77
N ASP A 104 -1.51 3.21 -15.03
CA ASP A 104 -2.66 2.58 -15.68
C ASP A 104 -2.27 1.40 -16.58
N ASP A 105 -3.27 0.79 -17.24
CA ASP A 105 -3.05 -0.37 -18.10
C ASP A 105 -2.15 -0.05 -19.30
N VAL A 106 -2.25 1.18 -19.83
CA VAL A 106 -1.50 1.63 -21.01
C VAL A 106 -0.04 1.82 -20.64
N GLN A 107 0.23 2.47 -19.51
CA GLN A 107 1.58 2.70 -18.99
C GLN A 107 2.28 1.40 -18.59
N LEU A 108 1.54 0.41 -18.09
CA LEU A 108 2.09 -0.90 -17.72
C LEU A 108 2.25 -1.86 -18.90
N GLY A 109 1.51 -1.66 -19.99
CA GLY A 109 1.39 -2.63 -21.09
C GLY A 109 0.71 -3.94 -20.66
N THR A 110 0.05 -3.94 -19.51
CA THR A 110 -0.69 -5.07 -18.93
C THR A 110 -1.74 -4.53 -17.96
N ARG A 111 -2.58 -5.40 -17.40
CA ARG A 111 -3.60 -4.98 -16.43
C ARG A 111 -2.96 -4.37 -15.18
N SER A 112 -3.41 -3.18 -14.79
CA SER A 112 -2.99 -2.44 -13.61
C SER A 112 -3.65 -2.94 -12.31
N ASP A 113 -3.70 -4.26 -12.15
CA ASP A 113 -4.19 -4.90 -10.91
C ASP A 113 -3.02 -5.34 -10.02
N HIS A 114 -3.34 -5.82 -8.81
CA HIS A 114 -2.38 -6.13 -7.76
C HIS A 114 -1.28 -7.14 -8.16
N PHE A 115 -1.55 -8.03 -9.14
CA PHE A 115 -0.66 -9.15 -9.46
C PHE A 115 -0.08 -9.09 -10.88
N ALA A 116 -0.83 -8.57 -11.86
CA ALA A 116 -0.46 -8.65 -13.27
C ALA A 116 0.83 -7.88 -13.58
N TRP A 117 1.10 -6.76 -12.90
CA TRP A 117 2.33 -5.96 -13.08
C TRP A 117 3.61 -6.76 -12.77
N MET A 118 3.56 -7.76 -11.90
CA MET A 118 4.76 -8.54 -11.52
C MET A 118 5.30 -9.38 -12.67
N LYS A 119 4.46 -9.73 -13.65
CA LYS A 119 4.89 -10.40 -14.88
C LYS A 119 5.54 -9.45 -15.88
N THR A 120 5.31 -8.14 -15.72
CA THR A 120 5.81 -7.09 -16.61
C THR A 120 6.30 -5.90 -15.78
N PRO A 121 7.37 -6.07 -14.97
CA PRO A 121 7.73 -5.11 -13.92
C PRO A 121 8.42 -3.84 -14.45
N ALA A 122 8.80 -3.79 -15.72
CA ALA A 122 9.65 -2.74 -16.29
C ALA A 122 9.10 -1.33 -16.04
N ALA A 123 7.80 -1.11 -16.26
CA ALA A 123 7.15 0.18 -16.03
C ALA A 123 7.13 0.60 -14.55
N VAL A 124 6.92 -0.36 -13.63
CA VAL A 124 6.96 -0.10 -12.18
C VAL A 124 8.38 0.25 -11.73
N VAL A 125 9.37 -0.49 -12.22
CA VAL A 125 10.79 -0.20 -11.93
C VAL A 125 11.18 1.17 -12.46
N ALA A 126 10.75 1.53 -13.67
CA ALA A 126 11.02 2.85 -14.24
C ALA A 126 10.41 3.97 -13.37
N ALA A 127 9.16 3.83 -12.93
CA ALA A 127 8.50 4.79 -12.04
C ALA A 127 9.20 4.91 -10.66
N LEU A 128 9.76 3.81 -10.15
CA LEU A 128 10.53 3.84 -8.91
C LEU A 128 11.92 4.47 -9.09
N ARG A 129 12.51 4.41 -10.29
CA ARG A 129 13.85 4.99 -10.57
C ARG A 129 13.82 6.44 -11.09
N SER A 130 12.70 6.90 -11.64
CA SER A 130 12.61 8.20 -12.33
C SER A 130 12.79 9.37 -11.37
N ALA A 131 13.88 10.15 -11.46
CA ALA A 131 14.18 11.27 -10.54
C ALA A 131 12.96 12.15 -10.20
N PRO A 132 12.85 12.70 -8.97
CA PRO A 132 11.76 13.61 -8.63
C PRO A 132 11.79 14.76 -9.63
N ASP A 133 10.64 15.11 -10.18
CA ASP A 133 10.54 16.18 -11.17
C ASP A 133 10.74 17.52 -10.44
N HIS A 134 11.99 17.90 -10.18
CA HIS A 134 12.34 19.17 -9.52
C HIS A 134 12.76 20.27 -10.49
N ASP A 135 12.88 20.01 -11.81
CA ASP A 135 13.46 20.98 -12.76
C ASP A 135 12.71 21.12 -14.11
N ARG A 136 11.45 20.71 -14.24
CA ARG A 136 10.72 20.85 -15.52
C ARG A 136 9.98 22.18 -15.74
N ASN A 137 10.00 23.12 -14.78
CA ASN A 137 9.18 24.34 -14.88
C ASN A 137 9.97 25.67 -15.01
N ASP A 138 11.29 25.68 -14.97
CA ASP A 138 12.10 26.92 -15.09
C ASP A 138 12.70 27.17 -16.49
N ALA A 139 12.49 26.27 -17.46
CA ALA A 139 13.05 26.40 -18.82
C ALA A 139 12.04 26.88 -19.89
N GLY A 140 10.88 27.43 -19.49
CA GLY A 140 9.74 27.65 -20.40
C GLY A 140 9.18 29.06 -20.52
N ILE A 141 9.71 30.08 -19.84
CA ILE A 141 9.23 31.47 -19.97
C ILE A 141 10.43 32.43 -20.05
N SER A 142 11.15 32.39 -21.16
CA SER A 142 11.96 33.53 -21.61
C SER A 142 12.17 33.44 -23.12
N GLN A 143 11.11 33.67 -23.88
CA GLN A 143 11.21 34.28 -25.21
C GLN A 143 10.18 35.41 -25.24
N ARG A 144 10.64 36.60 -24.85
CA ARG A 144 10.16 37.85 -25.42
C ARG A 144 11.19 38.20 -26.50
N ASP A 145 10.72 38.33 -27.72
CA ASP A 145 11.14 39.33 -28.70
C ASP A 145 9.89 39.72 -29.48
#